data_AF-A0AAU5EDQ9-F1
#
_entry.id   AF-A0AAU5EDQ9-F1
#
_cell.length_a   1.000
_cell.length_b   1.000
_cell.length_c   1.000
_cell.angle_alpha   90.00
_cell.angle_beta   90.00
_cell.angle_gamma   90.00
#
_symmetry.space_group_name_H-M   'P 1'
#
loop_
_entity.id
_entity.type
_entity.pdbx_description
1 polymer ?
#
loop_
_entity_poly.entity_id
_entity_poly.type
_entity_poly.pdbx_seq_one_letter_code
_entity_poly.pdbx_strand_id
1 'polypeptide(L)'
;MTTQHEVTDEIDDLTEDELETDDWAPPTKDEWERIVSEAKKANSEAAARKRMLRDLGYDKNGNKVDDADNDSEESGSASAKKSVKVDTKAVARAVAVKTAAIYSGLAQAGVPAGQLDRMARIIDADSIAVDEDGVEGLTEQIESLRTDYPELFKRQRQKAPDANVVGAGKKTVSKSSESGSWQDEVKKRFNSGLI
;
A
#
# COMPACT_ATOMS: atom_id res chain seq x y z
N MET A 1 -19.58 57.66 -53.75
CA MET A 1 -19.58 56.54 -54.71
C MET A 1 -19.14 55.32 -53.92
N THR A 2 -20.10 54.57 -53.39
CA THR A 2 -19.86 53.43 -52.50
C THR A 2 -20.31 52.19 -53.25
N THR A 3 -19.36 51.38 -53.70
CA THR A 3 -19.62 50.10 -54.36
C THR A 3 -20.14 49.13 -53.32
N GLN A 4 -21.40 48.74 -53.44
CA GLN A 4 -21.98 47.61 -52.72
C GLN A 4 -21.37 46.33 -53.31
N HIS A 5 -20.75 45.52 -52.46
CA HIS A 5 -20.39 44.13 -52.78
C HIS A 5 -21.61 43.28 -52.43
N GLU A 6 -22.41 42.94 -53.44
CA GLU A 6 -23.39 41.85 -53.35
C GLU A 6 -22.61 40.54 -53.27
N VAL A 7 -22.61 39.91 -52.10
CA VAL A 7 -22.17 38.52 -51.93
C VAL A 7 -23.36 37.67 -52.36
N THR A 8 -23.27 37.12 -53.56
CA THR A 8 -24.16 36.07 -54.04
C THR A 8 -23.84 34.80 -53.25
N ASP A 9 -24.74 34.41 -52.35
CA ASP A 9 -24.83 33.04 -51.81
C ASP A 9 -25.21 32.10 -52.96
N GLU A 10 -24.25 31.76 -53.82
CA GLU A 10 -24.28 30.53 -54.62
C GLU A 10 -23.86 29.39 -53.70
N ILE A 11 -24.80 28.97 -52.85
CA ILE A 11 -24.77 27.63 -52.26
C ILE A 11 -25.03 26.69 -53.44
N ASP A 12 -23.93 26.19 -53.99
CA ASP A 12 -23.88 25.17 -55.01
C ASP A 12 -24.81 24.02 -54.58
N ASP A 13 -25.87 23.87 -55.36
CA ASP A 13 -26.93 22.87 -55.26
C ASP A 13 -26.32 21.50 -55.56
N LEU A 14 -25.55 20.98 -54.59
CA LEU A 14 -25.04 19.62 -54.58
C LEU A 14 -26.25 18.70 -54.40
N THR A 15 -26.78 18.29 -55.55
CA THR A 15 -27.82 17.29 -55.73
C THR A 15 -27.65 16.13 -54.77
N GLU A 16 -28.69 15.89 -53.97
CA GLU A 16 -28.88 14.89 -52.91
C GLU A 16 -28.85 13.42 -53.41
N ASP A 17 -28.42 13.17 -54.65
CA ASP A 17 -28.66 11.93 -55.40
C ASP A 17 -27.37 11.13 -55.72
N GLU A 18 -26.26 11.41 -55.04
CA GLU A 18 -25.01 10.63 -55.14
C GLU A 18 -24.37 10.32 -53.78
N LEU A 19 -25.20 10.25 -52.73
CA LEU A 19 -24.83 9.48 -51.54
C LEU A 19 -25.08 8.01 -51.87
N GLU A 20 -24.12 7.38 -52.55
CA GLU A 20 -23.98 5.92 -52.52
C GLU A 20 -24.06 5.52 -51.04
N THR A 21 -25.23 5.02 -50.64
CA THR A 21 -25.45 4.47 -49.32
C THR A 21 -24.55 3.25 -49.26
N ASP A 22 -23.33 3.46 -48.78
CA ASP A 22 -22.35 2.42 -48.51
C ASP A 22 -23.04 1.48 -47.51
N ASP A 23 -23.67 0.44 -48.06
CA ASP A 23 -24.51 -0.51 -47.34
C ASP A 23 -23.61 -1.13 -46.28
N TRP A 24 -23.70 -0.59 -45.05
CA TRP A 24 -22.88 -1.03 -43.94
C TRP A 24 -23.18 -2.49 -43.65
N ALA A 25 -22.39 -3.38 -44.26
CA ALA A 25 -22.38 -4.79 -43.97
C ALA A 25 -21.55 -4.98 -42.69
N PRO A 26 -22.13 -5.53 -41.61
CA PRO A 26 -21.32 -5.87 -40.45
C PRO A 26 -20.22 -6.85 -40.89
N PRO A 27 -18.99 -6.74 -40.34
CA PRO A 27 -17.91 -7.66 -40.65
C PRO A 27 -18.37 -9.10 -40.49
N THR A 28 -17.93 -9.97 -41.37
CA THR A 28 -18.19 -11.40 -41.22
C THR A 28 -17.61 -11.87 -39.88
N LYS A 29 -18.19 -12.94 -39.30
CA LYS A 29 -17.75 -13.43 -37.98
C LYS A 29 -16.25 -13.70 -37.92
N ASP A 30 -15.68 -14.25 -39.00
CA ASP A 30 -14.25 -14.54 -39.11
C ASP A 30 -13.39 -13.27 -39.19
N GLU A 31 -13.86 -12.23 -39.88
CA GLU A 31 -13.19 -10.92 -39.92
C GLU A 31 -13.26 -10.22 -38.55
N TRP A 32 -14.39 -10.32 -37.85
CA TRP A 32 -14.52 -9.77 -36.51
C TRP A 32 -13.57 -10.44 -35.52
N GLU A 33 -13.47 -11.78 -35.55
CA GLU A 33 -12.52 -12.51 -34.71
C GLU A 33 -11.06 -12.15 -35.04
N ARG A 34 -10.72 -11.96 -36.32
CA ARG A 34 -9.39 -11.45 -36.73
C ARG A 34 -9.13 -10.06 -36.15
N ILE A 35 -10.04 -9.11 -36.34
CA ILE A 35 -9.91 -7.74 -35.83
C ILE A 35 -9.75 -7.73 -34.31
N VAL A 36 -10.55 -8.52 -33.58
CA VAL A 36 -10.46 -8.64 -32.12
C VAL A 36 -9.13 -9.25 -31.69
N SER A 37 -8.66 -10.30 -32.39
CA SER A 37 -7.39 -10.94 -32.09
C SER A 37 -6.20 -10.00 -32.31
N GLU A 38 -6.25 -9.20 -33.38
CA GLU A 38 -5.22 -8.23 -33.74
C GLU A 38 -5.23 -7.04 -32.76
N ALA A 39 -6.41 -6.53 -32.40
CA ALA A 39 -6.56 -5.51 -31.36
C ALA A 39 -6.05 -5.99 -30.00
N LYS A 40 -6.33 -7.24 -29.63
CA LYS A 40 -5.83 -7.86 -28.39
C LYS A 40 -4.30 -7.98 -28.42
N LYS A 41 -3.72 -8.39 -29.54
CA LYS A 41 -2.27 -8.47 -29.74
C LYS A 41 -1.63 -7.09 -29.61
N ALA A 42 -2.14 -6.10 -30.34
CA ALA A 42 -1.67 -4.72 -30.28
C ALA A 42 -1.74 -4.13 -28.86
N ASN A 43 -2.84 -4.38 -28.13
CA ASN A 43 -3.00 -3.92 -26.76
C ASN A 43 -2.00 -4.60 -25.80
N SER A 44 -1.77 -5.91 -25.96
CA SER A 44 -0.77 -6.64 -25.16
C SER A 44 0.66 -6.13 -25.39
N GLU A 45 1.00 -5.80 -26.63
CA GLU A 45 2.29 -5.23 -27.01
C GLU A 45 2.44 -3.80 -26.47
N ALA A 46 1.40 -2.97 -26.56
CA ALA A 46 1.39 -1.63 -25.97
C ALA A 46 1.55 -1.67 -24.45
N ALA A 47 0.90 -2.62 -23.77
CA ALA A 47 1.05 -2.82 -22.33
C ALA A 47 2.48 -3.28 -21.95
N ALA A 48 3.06 -4.21 -22.72
CA ALA A 48 4.43 -4.65 -22.52
C ALA A 48 5.42 -3.50 -22.71
N ARG A 49 5.24 -2.66 -23.73
CA ARG A 49 6.05 -1.47 -23.96
C ARG A 49 5.96 -0.46 -22.83
N LYS A 50 4.76 -0.23 -22.27
CA LYS A 50 4.57 0.65 -21.10
C LYS A 50 5.31 0.13 -19.87
N ARG A 51 5.29 -1.19 -19.63
CA ARG A 51 6.06 -1.83 -18.55
C ARG A 51 7.56 -1.63 -18.76
N MET A 52 8.06 -1.88 -19.97
CA MET A 52 9.47 -1.67 -20.31
C MET A 52 9.91 -0.22 -20.11
N LEU A 53 9.07 0.76 -20.49
CA LEU A 53 9.36 2.18 -20.25
C LEU A 53 9.42 2.50 -18.76
N ARG A 54 8.49 1.95 -17.97
CA ARG A 54 8.48 2.09 -16.51
C ARG A 54 9.72 1.47 -15.86
N ASP A 55 10.12 0.27 -16.27
CA ASP A 55 11.31 -0.43 -15.77
C ASP A 55 12.60 0.31 -16.11
N LEU A 56 12.61 1.03 -17.23
CA LEU A 56 13.71 1.92 -17.65
C LEU A 56 13.66 3.31 -16.97
N GLY A 57 12.67 3.55 -16.11
CA GLY A 57 12.49 4.81 -15.38
C GLY A 57 11.95 5.95 -16.24
N TYR A 58 11.24 5.68 -17.33
CA TYR A 58 10.60 6.71 -18.13
C TYR A 58 9.14 6.96 -17.71
N ASP A 59 8.77 8.23 -17.59
CA ASP A 59 7.39 8.64 -17.39
C ASP A 59 6.55 8.48 -18.68
N LYS A 60 5.24 8.71 -18.56
CA LYS A 60 4.29 8.70 -19.70
C LYS A 60 4.57 9.79 -20.74
N ASN A 61 5.41 10.77 -20.42
CA ASN A 61 5.82 11.89 -21.25
C ASN A 61 7.18 11.64 -21.93
N GLY A 62 7.87 10.53 -21.62
CA GLY A 62 9.18 10.17 -22.18
C GLY A 62 10.37 10.77 -21.43
N ASN A 63 10.18 11.36 -20.25
CA ASN A 63 11.25 11.87 -19.40
C ASN A 63 11.76 10.78 -18.46
N LYS A 64 13.07 10.75 -18.22
CA LYS A 64 13.68 9.88 -17.23
C LYS A 64 13.40 10.43 -15.82
N VAL A 65 12.73 9.64 -15.00
CA VAL A 65 12.47 9.91 -13.59
C VAL A 65 13.61 9.26 -12.82
N ASP A 66 14.41 10.06 -12.13
CA ASP A 66 15.42 9.52 -11.22
C ASP A 66 14.72 8.85 -10.03
N ASP A 67 15.14 7.64 -9.67
CA ASP A 67 14.50 6.69 -8.72
C ASP A 67 14.34 7.20 -7.26
N ALA A 68 14.53 8.48 -6.99
CA ALA A 68 14.41 9.06 -5.65
C ALA A 68 12.95 9.30 -5.21
N ASP A 69 11.97 9.31 -6.13
CA ASP A 69 10.57 9.66 -5.82
C ASP A 69 9.54 8.55 -6.16
N ASN A 70 9.97 7.36 -6.59
CA ASN A 70 9.08 6.31 -7.09
C ASN A 70 8.75 5.23 -6.03
N ASP A 71 8.33 5.66 -4.84
CA ASP A 71 7.77 4.78 -3.79
C ASP A 71 6.25 4.98 -3.63
N SER A 72 5.54 5.21 -4.75
CA SER A 72 4.10 5.33 -4.69
C SER A 72 3.39 4.86 -5.95
N GLU A 73 2.66 3.77 -5.71
CA GLU A 73 1.44 3.35 -6.38
C GLU A 73 1.56 2.45 -7.62
N GLU A 74 0.69 1.43 -7.57
CA GLU A 74 0.14 0.70 -8.72
C GLU A 74 0.80 -0.63 -9.11
N SER A 75 0.78 -1.58 -8.17
CA SER A 75 0.62 -3.02 -8.48
C SER A 75 -0.86 -3.33 -8.75
N GLY A 76 -1.40 -2.79 -9.85
CA GLY A 76 -2.73 -3.11 -10.36
C GLY A 76 -2.70 -4.34 -11.27
N SER A 77 -2.71 -5.54 -10.69
CA SER A 77 -2.97 -6.77 -11.44
C SER A 77 -4.44 -6.83 -11.85
N ALA A 78 -4.73 -6.48 -13.10
CA ALA A 78 -6.05 -6.59 -13.70
C ALA A 78 -6.49 -8.06 -13.77
N SER A 79 -7.49 -8.43 -12.96
CA SER A 79 -8.34 -9.58 -13.21
C SER A 79 -9.79 -9.10 -13.16
N ALA A 80 -10.40 -9.07 -14.34
CA ALA A 80 -11.77 -8.62 -14.55
C ALA A 80 -12.78 -9.55 -13.89
N LYS A 81 -13.75 -8.99 -13.14
CA LYS A 81 -15.18 -9.37 -13.09
C LYS A 81 -15.95 -8.44 -12.14
N LYS A 82 -16.97 -7.75 -12.68
CA LYS A 82 -18.01 -6.93 -12.01
C LYS A 82 -17.50 -5.79 -11.11
N SER A 83 -17.50 -4.57 -11.65
CA SER A 83 -17.31 -3.34 -10.88
C SER A 83 -18.52 -3.08 -9.98
N VAL A 84 -18.54 -3.72 -8.81
CA VAL A 84 -19.15 -3.12 -7.62
C VAL A 84 -18.32 -1.86 -7.37
N LYS A 85 -18.96 -0.68 -7.28
CA LYS A 85 -18.30 0.54 -6.83
C LYS A 85 -17.99 0.35 -5.35
N VAL A 86 -16.95 -0.42 -5.04
CA VAL A 86 -16.50 -0.61 -3.67
C VAL A 86 -15.71 0.64 -3.32
N ASP A 87 -16.14 1.35 -2.30
CA ASP A 87 -15.40 2.49 -1.76
C ASP A 87 -14.00 2.01 -1.35
N THR A 88 -13.00 2.26 -2.21
CA THR A 88 -11.62 1.78 -2.03
C THR A 88 -11.04 2.25 -0.70
N LYS A 89 -11.45 3.44 -0.23
CA LYS A 89 -11.08 3.98 1.07
C LYS A 89 -11.72 3.25 2.25
N ALA A 90 -12.91 2.70 2.10
CA ALA A 90 -13.56 1.89 3.14
C ALA A 90 -12.90 0.51 3.22
N VAL A 91 -12.59 -0.09 2.06
CA VAL A 91 -11.85 -1.36 1.99
C VAL A 91 -10.46 -1.23 2.58
N ALA A 92 -9.71 -0.19 2.19
CA ALA A 92 -8.37 0.04 2.71
C ALA A 92 -8.37 0.21 4.24
N ARG A 93 -9.38 0.91 4.78
CA ARG A 93 -9.57 1.04 6.24
C ARG A 93 -9.89 -0.32 6.88
N ALA A 94 -10.82 -1.09 6.32
CA ALA A 94 -11.15 -2.41 6.84
C ALA A 94 -9.94 -3.35 6.85
N VAL A 95 -9.13 -3.34 5.78
CA VAL A 95 -7.87 -4.12 5.70
C VAL A 95 -6.86 -3.65 6.74
N ALA A 96 -6.69 -2.34 6.92
CA ALA A 96 -5.80 -1.78 7.94
C ALA A 96 -6.24 -2.15 9.38
N VAL A 97 -7.54 -2.15 9.65
CA VAL A 97 -8.08 -2.57 10.96
C VAL A 97 -7.87 -4.06 11.19
N LYS A 98 -8.19 -4.90 10.19
CA LYS A 98 -7.96 -6.36 10.26
C LYS A 98 -6.50 -6.69 10.54
N THR A 99 -5.58 -6.09 9.79
CA THR A 99 -4.14 -6.33 9.95
C THR A 99 -3.67 -5.87 11.34
N ALA A 100 -4.07 -4.70 11.80
CA ALA A 100 -3.75 -4.23 13.15
C ALA A 100 -4.32 -5.16 14.26
N ALA A 101 -5.53 -5.68 14.06
CA ALA A 101 -6.15 -6.65 14.97
C ALA A 101 -5.34 -7.94 15.03
N ILE A 102 -4.90 -8.47 13.89
CA ILE A 102 -4.07 -9.69 13.81
C ILE A 102 -2.75 -9.49 14.57
N TYR A 103 -2.01 -8.42 14.28
CA TYR A 103 -0.72 -8.17 14.94
C TYR A 103 -0.87 -7.96 16.46
N SER A 104 -1.91 -7.23 16.88
CA SER A 104 -2.17 -7.01 18.31
C SER A 104 -2.62 -8.29 19.02
N GLY A 105 -3.47 -9.10 18.41
CA GLY A 105 -3.89 -10.41 18.93
C GLY A 105 -2.72 -11.38 19.08
N LEU A 106 -1.87 -11.49 18.05
CA LEU A 106 -0.67 -12.33 18.09
C LEU A 106 0.33 -11.86 19.17
N ALA A 107 0.52 -10.56 19.31
CA ALA A 107 1.38 -10.00 20.35
C ALA A 107 0.84 -10.28 21.76
N GLN A 108 -0.48 -10.14 21.97
CA GLN A 108 -1.15 -10.50 23.23
C GLN A 108 -1.05 -11.99 23.54
N ALA A 109 -1.09 -12.84 22.51
CA ALA A 109 -0.90 -14.29 22.64
C ALA A 109 0.56 -14.68 22.98
N GLY A 110 1.50 -13.73 22.96
CA GLY A 110 2.89 -13.94 23.38
C GLY A 110 3.85 -14.29 22.25
N VAL A 111 3.44 -14.10 20.98
CA VAL A 111 4.32 -14.30 19.83
C VAL A 111 5.45 -13.27 19.85
N PRO A 112 6.72 -13.68 19.70
CA PRO A 112 7.84 -12.74 19.69
C PRO A 112 7.81 -11.86 18.44
N ALA A 113 8.24 -10.60 18.57
CA ALA A 113 8.18 -9.62 17.49
C ALA A 113 8.83 -10.09 16.17
N GLY A 114 9.94 -10.84 16.25
CA GLY A 114 10.61 -11.39 15.07
C GLY A 114 9.85 -12.50 14.34
N GLN A 115 8.78 -13.04 14.93
CA GLN A 115 7.93 -14.08 14.32
C GLN A 115 6.52 -13.58 13.96
N LEU A 116 6.14 -12.37 14.38
CA LEU A 116 4.81 -11.81 14.13
C LEU A 116 4.47 -11.78 12.64
N ASP A 117 5.39 -11.35 11.78
CA ASP A 117 5.12 -11.28 10.34
C ASP A 117 4.91 -12.66 9.71
N ARG A 118 5.62 -13.67 10.19
CA ARG A 118 5.41 -15.05 9.74
C ARG A 118 4.05 -15.57 10.19
N MET A 119 3.65 -15.28 11.42
CA MET A 119 2.37 -15.74 11.98
C MET A 119 1.18 -15.02 11.36
N ALA A 120 1.31 -13.72 11.09
CA ALA A 120 0.29 -12.93 10.41
C ALA A 120 -0.02 -13.48 9.00
N ARG A 121 0.96 -14.08 8.31
CA ARG A 121 0.77 -14.72 6.99
C ARG A 121 0.06 -16.07 7.02
N ILE A 122 0.01 -16.73 8.18
CA ILE A 122 -0.67 -18.04 8.34
C ILE A 122 -2.15 -17.83 8.66
N ILE A 123 -2.47 -16.73 9.36
CA ILE A 123 -3.84 -16.37 9.68
C ILE A 123 -4.61 -16.03 8.40
N ASP A 124 -5.81 -16.59 8.29
CA ASP A 124 -6.71 -16.28 7.19
C ASP A 124 -7.45 -14.97 7.49
N ALA A 125 -7.03 -13.89 6.85
CA ALA A 125 -7.62 -12.56 7.02
C ALA A 125 -9.03 -12.43 6.42
N ASP A 126 -9.41 -13.34 5.51
CA ASP A 126 -10.73 -13.32 4.87
C ASP A 126 -11.81 -13.92 5.78
N SER A 127 -11.45 -14.88 6.62
CA SER A 127 -12.35 -15.47 7.61
C SER A 127 -12.58 -14.59 8.85
N ILE A 128 -11.77 -13.54 9.04
CA ILE A 128 -11.92 -12.57 10.13
C ILE A 128 -12.95 -11.51 9.74
N ALA A 129 -14.00 -11.39 10.53
CA ALA A 129 -14.96 -10.29 10.45
C ALA A 129 -14.60 -9.18 11.47
N VAL A 130 -14.74 -7.93 11.03
CA VAL A 130 -14.56 -6.76 11.89
C VAL A 130 -15.87 -5.98 11.83
N ASP A 131 -16.50 -5.83 12.99
CA ASP A 131 -17.73 -5.08 13.17
C ASP A 131 -17.55 -4.00 14.26
N GLU A 132 -18.66 -3.41 14.69
CA GLU A 132 -18.65 -2.39 15.75
C GLU A 132 -18.44 -2.99 17.15
N ASP A 133 -18.69 -4.29 17.31
CA ASP A 133 -18.62 -5.02 18.58
C ASP A 133 -17.23 -5.65 18.82
N GLY A 134 -16.45 -5.85 17.76
CA GLY A 134 -15.06 -6.30 17.85
C GLY A 134 -14.55 -7.03 16.61
N VAL A 135 -13.70 -8.04 16.88
CA VAL A 135 -13.05 -8.85 15.86
C VAL A 135 -13.41 -10.31 16.11
N GLU A 136 -14.27 -10.85 15.26
CA GLU A 136 -14.74 -12.23 15.36
C GLU A 136 -13.81 -13.20 14.61
N GLY A 137 -13.69 -14.44 15.11
CA GLY A 137 -12.91 -15.51 14.48
C GLY A 137 -11.39 -15.43 14.64
N LEU A 138 -10.82 -14.28 15.00
CA LEU A 138 -9.38 -14.13 15.21
C LEU A 138 -8.87 -14.95 16.42
N THR A 139 -9.62 -14.94 17.53
CA THR A 139 -9.22 -15.63 18.77
C THR A 139 -9.16 -17.14 18.56
N GLU A 140 -10.16 -17.72 17.88
CA GLU A 140 -10.22 -19.15 17.58
C GLU A 140 -9.04 -19.60 16.70
N GLN A 141 -8.68 -18.79 15.70
CA GLN A 141 -7.51 -19.06 14.86
C GLN A 141 -6.19 -19.02 15.64
N ILE A 142 -6.04 -18.04 16.55
CA ILE A 142 -4.86 -17.94 17.41
C ILE A 142 -4.78 -19.16 18.35
N GLU A 143 -5.91 -19.63 18.89
CA GLU A 143 -5.94 -20.83 19.73
C GLU A 143 -5.61 -22.12 18.94
N SER A 144 -6.11 -22.25 17.72
CA SER A 144 -5.72 -23.35 16.82
C SER A 144 -4.21 -23.32 16.55
N LEU A 145 -3.66 -22.15 16.20
CA LEU A 145 -2.23 -21.97 15.97
C LEU A 145 -1.40 -22.30 17.21
N ARG A 146 -1.90 -21.96 18.39
CA ARG A 146 -1.24 -22.28 19.66
C ARG A 146 -1.23 -23.78 19.95
N THR A 147 -2.26 -24.49 19.51
CA THR A 147 -2.38 -25.94 19.64
C THR A 147 -1.45 -26.66 18.66
N ASP A 148 -1.42 -26.20 17.41
CA ASP A 148 -0.64 -26.84 16.33
C ASP A 148 0.86 -26.51 16.41
N TYR A 149 1.20 -25.28 16.82
CA TYR A 149 2.58 -24.77 16.84
C TYR A 149 2.93 -24.08 18.16
N PRO A 150 2.90 -24.80 19.30
CA PRO A 150 3.14 -24.22 20.61
C PRO A 150 4.56 -23.63 20.76
N GLU A 151 5.54 -24.06 19.97
CA GLU A 151 6.90 -23.51 19.96
C GLU A 151 6.97 -22.03 19.53
N LEU A 152 6.01 -21.56 18.73
CA LEU A 152 5.99 -20.19 18.21
C LEU A 152 5.54 -19.17 19.27
N PHE A 153 4.83 -19.65 20.29
CA PHE A 153 4.34 -18.84 21.42
C PHE A 153 5.29 -18.89 22.63
N LYS A 154 6.27 -19.80 22.62
CA LYS A 154 7.26 -19.88 23.69
C LYS A 154 8.30 -18.81 23.46
N ARG A 155 8.29 -17.78 24.32
CA ARG A 155 9.34 -16.78 24.37
C ARG A 155 10.67 -17.50 24.63
N GLN A 156 11.53 -17.58 23.62
CA GLN A 156 12.88 -18.09 23.78
C GLN A 156 13.53 -17.23 24.87
N ARG A 157 13.69 -17.80 26.08
CA ARG A 157 14.45 -17.17 27.15
C ARG A 157 15.84 -16.97 26.60
N GLN A 158 16.16 -15.76 26.15
CA GLN A 158 17.53 -15.41 25.87
C GLN A 158 18.26 -15.62 27.19
N LYS A 159 19.18 -16.59 27.21
CA LYS A 159 20.11 -16.73 28.32
C LYS A 159 20.79 -15.37 28.43
N ALA A 160 20.57 -14.69 29.55
CA ALA A 160 21.30 -13.46 29.83
C ALA A 160 22.79 -13.78 29.64
N PRO A 161 23.54 -12.96 28.88
CA PRO A 161 24.96 -13.20 28.72
C PRO A 161 25.57 -13.26 30.11
N ASP A 162 26.36 -14.31 30.36
CA ASP A 162 27.05 -14.48 31.62
C ASP A 162 27.80 -13.18 31.94
N ALA A 163 27.59 -12.62 33.13
CA ALA A 163 28.19 -11.35 33.53
C ALA A 163 29.73 -11.40 33.50
N ASN A 164 30.31 -12.61 33.41
CA ASN A 164 31.75 -12.84 33.24
C ASN A 164 32.23 -12.70 31.77
N VAL A 165 31.35 -12.78 30.78
CA VAL A 165 31.70 -12.77 29.34
C VAL A 165 31.59 -11.37 28.74
N VAL A 166 30.55 -10.61 29.13
CA VAL A 166 30.49 -9.17 28.86
C VAL A 166 31.31 -8.48 29.93
N GLY A 167 32.58 -8.23 29.64
CA GLY A 167 33.52 -7.52 30.51
C GLY A 167 33.02 -6.14 30.90
N ALA A 168 32.07 -6.10 31.85
CA ALA A 168 31.82 -4.97 32.70
C ALA A 168 33.07 -4.85 33.56
N GLY A 169 34.10 -4.21 32.97
CA GLY A 169 35.27 -3.75 33.69
C GLY A 169 34.77 -3.16 34.98
N LYS A 170 35.28 -3.73 36.08
CA LYS A 170 34.98 -3.41 37.46
C LYS A 170 35.24 -1.92 37.66
N LYS A 171 34.31 -1.06 37.24
CA LYS A 171 34.33 0.37 37.51
C LYS A 171 34.00 0.46 38.98
N THR A 172 35.05 0.46 39.79
CA THR A 172 35.04 1.03 41.12
C THR A 172 34.59 2.48 40.94
N VAL A 173 33.29 2.73 41.05
CA VAL A 173 32.78 4.07 41.24
C VAL A 173 33.32 4.49 42.59
N SER A 174 34.41 5.25 42.58
CA SER A 174 34.84 6.01 43.76
C SER A 174 33.62 6.79 44.20
N LYS A 175 33.14 6.53 45.42
CA LYS A 175 32.12 7.34 46.07
C LYS A 175 32.62 8.79 46.06
N SER A 176 32.19 9.60 45.09
CA SER A 176 32.30 11.05 45.20
C SER A 176 31.23 11.45 46.21
N SER A 177 31.65 11.52 47.47
CA SER A 177 30.87 12.06 48.58
C SER A 177 30.75 13.58 48.43
N GLU A 178 30.05 14.07 47.40
CA GLU A 178 29.74 15.50 47.26
C GLU A 178 28.74 15.73 46.12
N SER A 179 27.54 15.16 46.25
CA SER A 179 26.36 15.73 45.60
C SER A 179 25.36 16.00 46.70
N GLY A 180 25.44 17.20 47.27
CA GLY A 180 24.37 17.73 48.12
C GLY A 180 23.07 17.58 47.34
N SER A 181 22.05 17.03 47.99
CA SER A 181 20.79 16.77 47.31
C SER A 181 20.26 18.09 46.73
N TRP A 182 19.62 18.04 45.57
CA TRP A 182 19.02 19.23 44.96
C TRP A 182 18.12 20.01 45.95
N GLN A 183 17.54 19.34 46.95
CA GLN A 183 16.77 19.95 48.03
C GLN A 183 17.62 20.86 48.93
N ASP A 184 18.88 20.50 49.19
CA ASP A 184 19.82 21.33 49.96
C ASP A 184 20.23 22.58 49.17
N GLU A 185 20.38 22.45 47.84
CA GLU A 185 20.71 23.57 46.96
C GLU A 185 19.54 24.55 46.79
N VAL A 186 18.31 24.05 46.71
CA VAL A 186 17.10 24.88 46.71
C VAL A 186 16.91 25.62 48.04
N LYS A 187 17.09 24.94 49.18
CA LYS A 187 17.03 25.59 50.50
C LYS A 187 18.12 26.65 50.67
N LYS A 188 19.32 26.40 50.14
CA LYS A 188 20.42 27.36 50.19
C LYS A 188 20.10 28.63 49.40
N ARG A 189 19.49 28.49 48.21
CA ARG A 189 19.07 29.64 47.38
C ARG A 189 17.94 30.46 48.02
N PHE A 190 17.01 29.79 48.69
CA PHE A 190 15.93 30.47 49.42
C PHE A 190 16.47 31.25 50.63
N ASN A 191 17.38 30.65 51.41
CA ASN A 191 17.99 31.31 52.55
C ASN A 191 18.99 32.41 52.16
N SER A 192 19.58 32.36 50.97
CA SER A 192 20.48 33.41 50.47
C SER A 192 19.76 34.58 49.80
N GLY A 193 18.42 34.59 49.77
CA GLY A 193 17.60 35.67 49.19
C GLY A 193 17.79 35.87 47.69
N LEU A 194 18.16 34.80 46.97
CA LEU A 194 18.39 34.85 45.51
C LEU A 194 17.14 34.55 44.67
N ILE A 195 16.00 34.34 45.32
CA ILE A 195 14.66 34.14 44.77
C ILE A 195 13.71 34.98 45.64
#